data_AF-A0A975MQH0-F1
#
_entry.id   AF-A0A975MQH0-F1
#
_cell.length_a   1.000
_cell.length_b   1.000
_cell.length_c   1.000
_cell.angle_alpha   90.00
_cell.angle_beta   90.00
_cell.angle_gamma   90.00
#
_symmetry.space_group_name_H-M   'P 1'
#
loop_
_entity.id
_entity.type
_entity.pdbx_description
1 polymer ?
#
loop_
_entity_poly.entity_id
_entity_poly.type
_entity_poly.pdbx_seq_one_letter_code
_entity_poly.pdbx_strand_id
1 'polypeptide(L)'
;MAEPQIYPEADANPVISIIKGVDRDVERGEDMLMLGYALVLSAPIFAPIAPPKVLLPLMALAFIVSVCRARLNFNAIKAKLAATMAKRQGFDFAILNPLLEVFAEHPKFSLSDGFNPVKNLKRTFKSLLGALMINPFWMPIFYALGLQFAEEKHFYVLNQAVIKLEQKTGLLERRSD
;
A
#
# COMPACT_ATOMS: atom_id res chain seq x y z
N MET A 1 -22.81 6.22 -10.90
CA MET A 1 -21.72 6.40 -9.90
C MET A 1 -21.99 5.40 -8.79
N ALA A 2 -21.04 4.52 -8.47
CA ALA A 2 -21.21 3.60 -7.34
C ALA A 2 -21.15 4.42 -6.04
N GLU A 3 -22.04 4.14 -5.08
CA GLU A 3 -21.96 4.77 -3.75
C GLU A 3 -20.59 4.49 -3.12
N PRO A 4 -19.98 5.48 -2.46
CA PRO A 4 -18.73 5.25 -1.74
C PRO A 4 -18.97 4.22 -0.64
N GLN A 5 -18.19 3.14 -0.66
CA GLN A 5 -18.23 2.14 0.41
C GLN A 5 -17.92 2.82 1.75
N ILE A 6 -18.67 2.44 2.79
CA ILE A 6 -18.49 2.93 4.16
C ILE A 6 -18.14 1.77 5.08
N TYR A 7 -17.45 2.06 6.18
CA TYR A 7 -17.14 1.01 7.16
C TYR A 7 -18.43 0.55 7.87
N PRO A 8 -18.66 -0.78 7.94
CA PRO A 8 -19.86 -1.35 8.54
C PRO A 8 -19.89 -1.13 10.06
N GLU A 9 -21.10 -1.08 10.63
CA GLU A 9 -21.33 -1.02 12.08
C GLU A 9 -21.39 -2.44 12.64
N ALA A 10 -20.26 -2.95 13.12
CA ALA A 10 -20.21 -4.26 13.76
C ALA A 10 -20.14 -4.17 15.29
N ASP A 11 -19.60 -3.06 15.84
CA ASP A 11 -19.41 -2.85 17.26
C ASP A 11 -20.31 -1.71 17.78
N ALA A 12 -20.59 -1.73 19.09
CA ALA A 12 -21.38 -0.70 19.77
C ALA A 12 -20.74 0.71 19.72
N ASN A 13 -19.42 0.79 19.50
CA ASN A 13 -18.71 2.05 19.29
C ASN A 13 -18.29 2.19 17.82
N PRO A 14 -18.79 3.21 17.10
CA PRO A 14 -18.52 3.39 15.67
C PRO A 14 -17.04 3.65 15.36
N VAL A 15 -16.30 4.26 16.28
CA VAL A 15 -14.85 4.48 16.15
C VAL A 15 -14.11 3.15 16.12
N ILE A 16 -14.49 2.20 16.98
CA ILE A 16 -13.85 0.89 17.05
C ILE A 16 -14.05 0.13 15.73
N SER A 17 -15.27 0.12 15.18
CA SER A 17 -15.54 -0.54 13.90
C SER A 17 -14.78 0.12 12.74
N ILE A 18 -14.59 1.44 12.77
CA ILE A 18 -13.76 2.14 11.77
C ILE A 18 -12.30 1.71 11.91
N ILE A 19 -11.73 1.69 13.12
CA ILE A 19 -10.33 1.29 13.34
C ILE A 19 -10.10 -0.14 12.85
N LYS A 20 -10.94 -1.11 13.24
CA LYS A 20 -10.84 -2.51 12.76
C LYS A 20 -11.01 -2.63 11.24
N GLY A 21 -11.89 -1.82 10.66
CA GLY A 21 -12.11 -1.78 9.22
C GLY A 21 -10.90 -1.24 8.47
N VAL A 22 -10.27 -0.19 8.99
CA VAL A 22 -9.03 0.38 8.44
C VAL A 22 -7.88 -0.61 8.61
N ASP A 23 -7.72 -1.24 9.78
CA ASP A 23 -6.70 -2.27 10.05
C ASP A 23 -6.75 -3.38 8.98
N ARG A 24 -7.93 -3.97 8.77
CA ARG A 24 -8.13 -5.00 7.75
C ARG A 24 -7.81 -4.52 6.33
N ASP A 25 -8.22 -3.31 5.97
CA ASP A 25 -7.92 -2.78 4.63
C ASP A 25 -6.41 -2.47 4.49
N VAL A 26 -5.71 -2.10 5.58
CA VAL A 26 -4.25 -1.90 5.62
C VAL A 26 -3.53 -3.22 5.43
N GLU A 27 -3.86 -4.24 6.22
CA GLU A 27 -3.32 -5.62 6.08
C GLU A 27 -3.48 -6.10 4.65
N ARG A 28 -4.67 -5.93 4.05
CA ARG A 28 -4.92 -6.31 2.66
C ARG A 28 -4.01 -5.58 1.67
N GLY A 29 -3.66 -4.32 1.94
CA GLY A 29 -2.73 -3.55 1.11
C GLY A 29 -1.30 -4.04 1.21
N GLU A 30 -0.86 -4.39 2.43
CA GLU A 30 0.44 -5.01 2.70
C GLU A 30 0.55 -6.39 2.02
N ASP A 31 -0.50 -7.23 2.12
CA ASP A 31 -0.59 -8.53 1.45
C ASP A 31 -0.46 -8.41 -0.08
N MET A 32 -1.06 -7.39 -0.69
CA MET A 32 -0.91 -7.14 -2.14
C MET A 32 0.54 -6.89 -2.52
N LEU A 33 1.28 -6.13 -1.71
CA LEU A 33 2.71 -5.88 -1.91
C LEU A 33 3.54 -7.14 -1.68
N MET A 34 3.26 -7.85 -0.58
CA MET A 34 3.91 -9.11 -0.23
C MET A 34 3.76 -10.16 -1.32
N LEU A 35 2.58 -10.27 -1.95
CA LEU A 35 2.38 -11.15 -3.10
C LEU A 35 3.28 -10.78 -4.29
N GLY A 36 3.48 -9.49 -4.53
CA GLY A 36 4.43 -8.99 -5.53
C GLY A 36 5.85 -9.47 -5.25
N TYR A 37 6.33 -9.31 -4.01
CA TYR A 37 7.62 -9.83 -3.57
C TYR A 37 7.72 -11.35 -3.69
N ALA A 38 6.72 -12.09 -3.19
CA ALA A 38 6.71 -13.54 -3.22
C ALA A 38 6.80 -14.09 -4.65
N LEU A 39 6.05 -13.50 -5.59
CA LEU A 39 6.07 -13.91 -6.98
C LEU A 39 7.43 -13.64 -7.63
N VAL A 40 8.05 -12.49 -7.35
CA VAL A 40 9.38 -12.18 -7.89
C VAL A 40 10.48 -13.03 -7.25
N LEU A 41 10.41 -13.30 -5.95
CA LEU A 41 11.35 -14.19 -5.27
C LEU A 41 11.22 -15.64 -5.74
N SER A 42 10.07 -16.03 -6.29
CA SER A 42 9.88 -17.33 -6.94
C SER A 42 10.47 -17.44 -8.34
N ALA A 43 10.99 -16.35 -8.93
CA ALA A 43 11.58 -16.33 -10.27
C ALA A 43 12.61 -17.44 -10.55
N PRO A 44 13.50 -17.86 -9.60
CA PRO A 44 14.45 -18.94 -9.84
C PRO A 44 13.80 -20.27 -10.22
N ILE A 45 12.57 -20.54 -9.74
CA ILE A 45 11.80 -21.76 -10.08
C ILE A 45 11.50 -21.80 -11.59
N PHE A 46 11.29 -20.64 -12.21
CA PHE A 46 10.91 -20.50 -13.61
C PHE A 46 12.11 -20.28 -14.54
N ALA A 47 13.31 -20.04 -14.00
CA ALA A 47 14.52 -19.81 -14.78
C ALA A 47 14.89 -20.95 -15.75
N PRO A 48 14.67 -22.24 -15.42
CA PRO A 48 14.91 -23.34 -16.37
C PRO A 48 13.91 -23.38 -17.54
N ILE A 49 12.74 -22.74 -17.38
CA ILE A 49 11.59 -22.89 -18.29
C ILE A 49 11.46 -21.66 -19.21
N ALA A 50 11.84 -20.47 -18.73
CA ALA A 50 11.70 -19.22 -19.48
C ALA A 50 13.02 -18.43 -19.53
N PRO A 51 13.42 -17.93 -20.72
CA PRO A 51 14.64 -17.13 -20.84
C PRO A 51 14.49 -15.77 -20.14
N PRO A 52 15.60 -15.11 -19.72
CA PRO A 52 15.57 -13.85 -18.99
C PRO A 52 14.79 -12.72 -19.68
N LYS A 53 14.84 -12.69 -21.02
CA LYS A 53 14.10 -11.70 -21.86
C LYS A 53 12.58 -11.78 -21.71
N VAL A 54 12.04 -12.91 -21.24
CA VAL A 54 10.61 -13.10 -20.96
C VAL A 54 10.36 -13.03 -19.46
N LEU A 55 11.21 -13.70 -18.67
CA LEU A 55 11.03 -13.83 -17.23
C LEU A 55 11.17 -12.48 -16.51
N LEU A 56 12.21 -11.70 -16.82
CA LEU A 56 12.48 -10.44 -16.11
C LEU A 56 11.38 -9.37 -16.34
N PRO A 57 10.88 -9.15 -17.58
CA PRO A 57 9.72 -8.28 -17.79
C PRO A 57 8.46 -8.76 -17.06
N LEU A 58 8.24 -10.07 -16.97
CA LEU A 58 7.08 -10.63 -16.26
C LEU A 58 7.16 -10.37 -14.76
N MET A 59 8.36 -10.49 -14.18
CA MET A 59 8.61 -10.13 -12.77
C MET A 59 8.39 -8.63 -12.52
N ALA A 60 8.89 -7.78 -13.42
CA ALA A 60 8.63 -6.34 -13.34
C ALA A 60 7.12 -6.06 -13.41
N LEU A 61 6.39 -6.72 -14.30
CA LEU A 61 4.94 -6.58 -14.43
C LEU A 61 4.20 -7.00 -13.15
N ALA A 62 4.63 -8.08 -12.49
CA ALA A 62 4.06 -8.51 -11.22
C ALA A 62 4.21 -7.43 -10.14
N PHE A 63 5.40 -6.83 -10.00
CA PHE A 63 5.61 -5.70 -9.11
C PHE A 63 4.72 -4.50 -9.45
N ILE A 64 4.61 -4.16 -10.74
CA ILE A 64 3.79 -3.03 -11.22
C ILE A 64 2.32 -3.25 -10.87
N VAL A 65 1.77 -4.43 -11.18
CA VAL A 65 0.37 -4.76 -10.90
C VAL A 65 0.10 -4.72 -9.40
N SER A 66 1.00 -5.29 -8.59
CA SER A 66 0.92 -5.27 -7.14
C SER A 66 0.91 -3.82 -6.59
N VAL A 67 1.85 -2.97 -7.04
CA VAL A 67 1.90 -1.55 -6.67
C VAL A 67 0.62 -0.81 -7.05
N CYS A 68 0.11 -1.02 -8.27
CA CYS A 68 -1.12 -0.39 -8.73
C CYS A 68 -2.30 -0.79 -7.84
N ARG A 69 -2.42 -2.07 -7.50
CA ARG A 69 -3.48 -2.60 -6.63
C ARG A 69 -3.37 -2.03 -5.21
N ALA A 70 -2.17 -2.04 -4.62
CA ALA A 70 -1.91 -1.48 -3.30
C ALA A 70 -2.22 0.03 -3.26
N ARG A 71 -1.87 0.77 -4.32
CA ARG A 71 -2.17 2.21 -4.41
C ARG A 71 -3.66 2.49 -4.54
N LEU A 72 -4.38 1.71 -5.35
CA LEU A 72 -5.84 1.80 -5.43
C LEU A 72 -6.49 1.48 -4.08
N ASN A 73 -5.99 0.47 -3.37
CA ASN A 73 -6.47 0.10 -2.04
C ASN A 73 -6.27 1.25 -1.04
N PHE A 74 -5.09 1.87 -1.00
CA PHE A 74 -4.82 3.02 -0.14
C PHE A 74 -5.77 4.21 -0.41
N ASN A 75 -6.01 4.53 -1.68
CA ASN A 75 -6.96 5.58 -2.05
C ASN A 75 -8.40 5.20 -1.67
N ALA A 76 -8.75 3.92 -1.78
CA ALA A 76 -10.04 3.42 -1.34
C ALA A 76 -10.20 3.57 0.18
N ILE A 77 -9.18 3.26 1.00
CA ILE A 77 -9.20 3.48 2.46
C ILE A 77 -9.49 4.95 2.76
N LYS A 78 -8.73 5.87 2.14
CA LYS A 78 -8.92 7.32 2.31
C LYS A 78 -10.34 7.75 1.97
N ALA A 79 -10.87 7.28 0.84
CA ALA A 79 -12.23 7.61 0.39
C ALA A 79 -13.31 7.02 1.30
N LYS A 80 -13.17 5.75 1.72
CA LYS A 80 -14.08 5.07 2.65
C LYS A 80 -14.11 5.77 4.02
N LEU A 81 -12.95 6.15 4.53
CA LEU A 81 -12.82 6.86 5.81
C LEU A 81 -13.53 8.22 5.75
N ALA A 82 -13.23 9.02 4.71
CA ALA A 82 -13.87 10.32 4.50
C ALA A 82 -15.40 10.20 4.36
N ALA A 83 -15.88 9.22 3.58
CA ALA A 83 -17.31 8.97 3.40
C ALA A 83 -17.99 8.53 4.71
N THR A 84 -17.31 7.69 5.50
CA THR A 84 -17.84 7.21 6.80
C THR A 84 -17.95 8.37 7.80
N MET A 85 -16.95 9.24 7.87
CA MET A 85 -16.97 10.43 8.74
C MET A 85 -18.03 11.44 8.28
N ALA A 86 -18.18 11.67 6.98
CA ALA A 86 -19.16 12.61 6.43
C ALA A 86 -20.62 12.15 6.64
N LYS A 87 -20.88 10.83 6.56
CA LYS A 87 -22.23 10.27 6.77
C LYS A 87 -22.65 10.27 8.24
N ARG A 88 -21.70 10.25 9.17
CA ARG A 88 -21.93 10.15 10.62
C ARG A 88 -21.75 11.51 11.31
N GLN A 89 -22.55 12.50 10.90
CA GLN A 89 -22.56 13.82 11.52
C GLN A 89 -23.01 13.70 12.99
N GLY A 90 -22.16 14.14 13.93
CA GLY A 90 -22.47 14.13 15.38
C GLY A 90 -21.58 13.25 16.26
N PHE A 91 -20.70 12.42 15.68
CA PHE A 91 -19.67 11.71 16.45
C PHE A 91 -18.36 12.49 16.49
N ASP A 92 -17.71 12.50 17.65
CA ASP A 92 -16.36 13.05 17.78
C ASP A 92 -15.34 12.06 17.19
N PHE A 93 -14.83 12.40 16.01
CA PHE A 93 -13.80 11.65 15.32
C PHE A 93 -12.39 12.18 15.60
N ALA A 94 -12.18 13.08 16.58
CA ALA A 94 -10.86 13.62 16.92
C ALA A 94 -9.85 12.51 17.24
N ILE A 95 -10.32 11.39 17.79
CA ILE A 95 -9.48 10.22 18.03
C ILE A 95 -8.89 9.62 16.75
N LEU A 96 -9.53 9.79 15.58
CA LEU A 96 -9.04 9.31 14.27
C LEU A 96 -8.07 10.28 13.58
N ASN A 97 -7.79 11.45 14.18
CA ASN A 97 -6.87 12.45 13.61
C ASN A 97 -5.51 11.88 13.18
N PRO A 98 -4.86 10.96 13.92
CA PRO A 98 -3.61 10.36 13.48
C PRO A 98 -3.70 9.65 12.11
N LEU A 99 -4.85 9.06 11.75
CA LEU A 99 -5.03 8.47 10.42
C LEU A 99 -5.15 9.54 9.34
N LEU A 100 -5.87 10.63 9.63
CA LEU A 100 -6.05 11.75 8.70
C LEU A 100 -4.73 12.48 8.46
N GLU A 101 -3.92 12.66 9.50
CA GLU A 101 -2.57 13.23 9.42
C GLU A 101 -1.69 12.41 8.48
N VAL A 102 -1.70 11.07 8.56
CA VAL A 102 -0.95 10.22 7.62
C VAL A 102 -1.36 10.49 6.17
N PHE A 103 -2.66 10.66 5.89
CA PHE A 103 -3.12 10.98 4.53
C PHE A 103 -2.80 12.40 4.07
N ALA A 104 -2.54 13.32 5.01
CA ALA A 104 -2.18 14.72 4.75
C ALA A 104 -0.66 14.90 4.58
N GLU A 105 0.15 14.25 5.42
CA GLU A 105 1.61 14.29 5.41
C GLU A 105 2.21 13.42 4.30
N HIS A 106 1.51 12.37 3.90
CA HIS A 106 1.92 11.48 2.83
C HIS A 106 0.90 11.46 1.69
N PRO A 107 0.70 12.59 0.97
CA PRO A 107 -0.16 12.60 -0.19
C PRO A 107 0.45 11.70 -1.26
N LYS A 108 -0.25 10.61 -1.63
CA LYS A 108 0.22 9.77 -2.73
C LYS A 108 0.14 10.58 -4.02
N PHE A 109 1.28 10.74 -4.68
CA PHE A 109 1.36 11.22 -6.04
C PHE A 109 0.53 10.32 -6.98
N SER A 110 0.07 10.86 -8.11
CA SER A 110 -0.68 10.08 -9.09
C SER A 110 0.13 8.86 -9.58
N LEU A 111 -0.53 7.83 -10.11
CA LEU A 111 0.18 6.70 -10.73
C LEU A 111 1.11 7.20 -11.84
N SER A 112 0.66 8.17 -12.65
CA SER A 112 1.49 8.79 -13.69
C SER A 112 2.73 9.47 -13.13
N ASP A 113 2.63 10.15 -11.98
CA ASP A 113 3.81 10.72 -11.31
C ASP A 113 4.72 9.66 -10.71
N GLY A 114 4.14 8.60 -10.14
CA GLY A 114 4.86 7.46 -9.61
C GLY A 114 5.67 6.75 -10.69
N PHE A 115 5.09 6.49 -11.86
CA PHE A 115 5.76 5.77 -12.95
C PHE A 115 6.66 6.64 -13.83
N ASN A 116 6.66 7.97 -13.65
CA ASN A 116 7.42 8.86 -14.51
C ASN A 116 8.92 8.80 -14.17
N PRO A 117 9.78 8.30 -15.07
CA PRO A 117 11.22 8.19 -14.82
C PRO A 117 11.91 9.56 -14.73
N VAL A 118 11.39 10.57 -15.42
CA VAL A 118 11.90 11.96 -15.43
C VAL A 118 11.56 12.69 -14.15
N LYS A 119 10.40 12.41 -13.54
CA LYS A 119 10.06 12.96 -12.21
C LYS A 119 10.77 12.23 -11.07
N ASN A 120 11.19 10.98 -11.29
CA ASN A 120 11.83 10.14 -10.28
C ASN A 120 13.31 9.87 -10.59
N LEU A 121 14.07 10.90 -10.95
CA LEU A 121 15.47 10.78 -11.38
C LEU A 121 16.36 10.01 -10.41
N LYS A 122 16.21 10.25 -9.09
CA LYS A 122 16.98 9.53 -8.07
C LYS A 122 16.73 8.03 -8.11
N ARG A 123 15.48 7.60 -8.32
CA ARG A 123 15.13 6.18 -8.46
C ARG A 123 15.62 5.64 -9.79
N THR A 124 15.35 6.34 -10.89
CA THR A 124 15.80 5.97 -12.24
C THR A 124 17.30 5.74 -12.28
N PHE A 125 18.09 6.63 -11.69
CA PHE A 125 19.54 6.52 -11.63
C PHE A 125 19.99 5.31 -10.79
N LYS A 126 19.38 5.09 -9.61
CA LYS A 126 19.66 3.90 -8.79
C LYS A 126 19.33 2.60 -9.54
N SER A 127 18.20 2.56 -10.23
CA SER A 127 17.77 1.40 -11.02
C SER A 127 18.69 1.16 -12.21
N LEU A 128 19.12 2.23 -12.89
CA LEU A 128 20.10 2.16 -13.97
C LEU A 128 21.45 1.65 -13.46
N LEU A 129 21.95 2.19 -12.36
CA LEU A 129 23.22 1.76 -11.75
C LEU A 129 23.17 0.29 -11.36
N GLY A 130 22.10 -0.16 -10.69
CA GLY A 130 21.91 -1.56 -10.34
C GLY A 130 21.81 -2.47 -11.58
N ALA A 131 21.14 -2.01 -12.64
CA ALA A 131 21.05 -2.77 -13.88
C ALA A 131 22.40 -2.89 -14.59
N LEU A 132 23.19 -1.82 -14.65
CA LEU A 132 24.53 -1.84 -15.25
C LEU A 132 25.48 -2.82 -14.53
N MET A 133 25.30 -3.05 -13.23
CA MET A 133 26.09 -4.03 -12.47
C MET A 133 25.73 -5.50 -12.78
N ILE A 134 24.58 -5.77 -13.40
CA ILE A 134 24.11 -7.14 -13.69
C ILE A 134 23.87 -7.32 -15.19
N ASN A 135 22.81 -6.72 -15.72
CA ASN A 135 22.55 -6.50 -17.13
C ASN A 135 21.40 -5.47 -17.31
N PRO A 136 21.26 -4.83 -18.48
CA PRO A 136 20.22 -3.82 -18.72
C PRO A 136 18.77 -4.29 -18.54
N PHE A 137 18.48 -5.59 -18.69
CA PHE A 137 17.12 -6.13 -18.50
C PHE A 137 16.64 -6.11 -17.04
N TRP A 138 17.53 -5.85 -16.08
CA TRP A 138 17.16 -5.67 -14.67
C TRP A 138 16.63 -4.28 -14.34
N MET A 139 16.82 -3.29 -15.24
CA MET A 139 16.39 -1.91 -14.98
C MET A 139 14.88 -1.80 -14.67
N PRO A 140 13.97 -2.45 -15.42
CA PRO A 140 12.54 -2.41 -15.11
C PRO A 140 12.21 -3.02 -13.75
N ILE A 141 12.90 -4.11 -13.36
CA ILE A 141 12.72 -4.76 -12.07
C ILE A 141 13.15 -3.82 -10.95
N PHE A 142 14.37 -3.27 -11.01
CA PHE A 142 14.84 -2.37 -9.97
C PHE A 142 14.01 -1.08 -9.87
N TYR A 143 13.47 -0.60 -10.99
CA TYR A 143 12.57 0.54 -10.98
C TYR A 143 11.25 0.19 -10.29
N ALA A 144 10.64 -0.95 -10.63
CA ALA A 144 9.40 -1.44 -10.03
C ALA A 144 9.58 -1.82 -8.54
N LEU A 145 10.74 -2.34 -8.16
CA LEU A 145 11.10 -2.61 -6.77
C LEU A 145 11.20 -1.31 -5.96
N GLY A 146 11.76 -0.25 -6.53
CA GLY A 146 11.75 1.07 -5.89
C GLY A 146 10.35 1.70 -5.81
N LEU A 147 9.37 1.24 -6.60
CA LEU A 147 7.96 1.59 -6.43
C LEU A 147 7.32 0.80 -5.30
N GLN A 148 7.58 -0.51 -5.21
CA GLN A 148 7.17 -1.38 -4.10
C GLN A 148 7.58 -0.78 -2.74
N PHE A 149 8.85 -0.44 -2.55
CA PHE A 149 9.33 0.16 -1.30
C PHE A 149 8.64 1.48 -0.95
N ALA A 150 8.30 2.29 -1.96
CA ALA A 150 7.58 3.53 -1.73
C ALA A 150 6.16 3.27 -1.25
N GLU A 151 5.45 2.29 -1.85
CA GLU A 151 4.13 1.87 -1.39
C GLU A 151 4.16 1.29 0.01
N GLU A 152 5.11 0.40 0.28
CA GLU A 152 5.29 -0.27 1.56
C GLU A 152 5.46 0.74 2.69
N LYS A 153 6.27 1.78 2.48
CA LYS A 153 6.43 2.86 3.46
C LYS A 153 5.10 3.54 3.81
N HIS A 154 4.21 3.72 2.83
CA HIS A 154 2.90 4.33 3.10
C HIS A 154 2.01 3.43 3.96
N PHE A 155 2.00 2.13 3.68
CA PHE A 155 1.25 1.16 4.49
C PHE A 155 1.86 1.00 5.88
N TYR A 156 3.18 0.96 6.00
CA TYR A 156 3.89 0.93 7.28
C TYR A 156 3.50 2.10 8.19
N VAL A 157 3.53 3.34 7.68
CA VAL A 157 3.15 4.52 8.49
C VAL A 157 1.66 4.49 8.85
N LEU A 158 0.80 4.04 7.93
CA LEU A 158 -0.63 3.92 8.18
C LEU A 158 -0.92 2.84 9.24
N ASN A 159 -0.24 1.70 9.19
CA ASN A 159 -0.31 0.63 10.18
C ASN A 159 0.15 1.10 11.56
N GLN A 160 1.26 1.84 11.64
CA GLN A 160 1.72 2.47 12.89
C GLN A 160 0.67 3.43 13.48
N ALA A 161 -0.07 4.16 12.65
CA ALA A 161 -1.17 5.00 13.12
C ALA A 161 -2.34 4.15 13.64
N VAL A 162 -2.71 3.07 12.95
CA VAL A 162 -3.75 2.12 13.41
C VAL A 162 -3.39 1.52 14.77
N ILE A 163 -2.19 0.96 14.92
CA ILE A 163 -1.70 0.36 16.17
C ILE A 163 -1.81 1.36 17.33
N LYS A 164 -1.40 2.61 17.12
CA LYS A 164 -1.52 3.67 18.15
C LYS A 164 -2.98 3.94 18.54
N LEU A 165 -3.92 3.85 17.60
CA LEU A 165 -5.35 4.00 17.89
C LEU A 165 -5.92 2.79 18.61
N GLU A 166 -5.49 1.58 18.24
CA GLU A 166 -5.89 0.37 18.94
C GLU A 166 -5.41 0.37 20.40
N GLN A 167 -4.20 0.89 20.67
CA GLN A 167 -3.68 1.06 22.02
C GLN A 167 -4.54 2.06 22.81
N LYS A 168 -4.86 3.22 22.22
CA LYS A 168 -5.69 4.26 22.86
C LYS A 168 -7.13 3.81 23.13
N THR A 169 -7.66 2.89 22.34
CA THR A 169 -9.04 2.41 22.46
C THR A 169 -9.16 1.09 23.22
N GLY A 170 -8.04 0.52 23.70
CA GLY A 170 -8.01 -0.75 24.42
C GLY A 170 -8.33 -1.97 23.54
N LEU A 171 -8.22 -1.84 22.21
CA LEU A 171 -8.51 -2.93 21.27
C LEU A 171 -7.39 -3.96 21.20
N LEU A 172 -6.14 -3.55 21.39
CA LEU A 172 -4.99 -4.46 21.39
C LEU A 172 -4.99 -5.43 22.57
N GLU A 173 -5.45 -4.98 23.75
CA GLU A 173 -5.59 -5.83 24.93
C GLU A 173 -6.60 -6.95 24.68
N ARG A 174 -7.73 -6.64 24.02
CA ARG A 174 -8.78 -7.63 23.69
C ARG A 174 -8.43 -8.61 22.57
N ARG A 175 -7.34 -8.39 21.82
CA ARG A 175 -6.88 -9.29 20.74
C ARG A 175 -5.90 -10.35 21.27
N SER A 176 -5.44 -10.18 22.51
CA SER A 176 -4.40 -11.01 23.16
C SER A 176 -4.97 -12.07 24.12
N ASP A 177 -6.29 -12.06 24.32
CA ASP A 177 -7.09 -13.03 25.09
C ASP A 177 -7.82 -14.00 24.15
#